data_AF-A0A1F9U861-F1
#
_entry.id   AF-A0A1F9U861-F1
#
_cell.length_a   1.000
_cell.length_b   1.000
_cell.length_c   1.000
_cell.angle_alpha   90.00
_cell.angle_beta   90.00
_cell.angle_gamma   90.00
#
_symmetry.space_group_name_H-M   'P 1'
#
loop_
_entity.id
_entity.type
_entity.pdbx_description
1 polymer ?
#
loop_
_entity_poly.entity_id
_entity_poly.type
_entity_poly.pdbx_seq_one_letter_code
_entity_poly.pdbx_strand_id
1 'polypeptide(L)'
;MKVARVVGNVWATRKHPGLEGAKLLLVRPMDAESGKPQGEISMAVDRSFGAGPGDTVLLMDEGSSARQILKDPAAPVRLVICGIVDSVTLQGRDAKYH
;
A
#
# COMPACT_ATOMS: atom_id res chain seq x y z
N MET A 1 -9.63 0.69 5.09
CA MET A 1 -8.54 -0.07 4.43
C MET A 1 -9.00 -0.53 3.06
N LYS A 2 -8.10 -0.67 2.09
CA LYS A 2 -8.41 -1.02 0.68
C LYS A 2 -7.40 -2.04 0.16
N VAL A 3 -7.80 -2.94 -0.75
CA VAL A 3 -6.87 -3.82 -1.48
C VAL A 3 -6.39 -3.09 -2.73
N ALA A 4 -5.10 -3.19 -3.03
CA ALA A 4 -4.49 -2.56 -4.19
C ALA A 4 -3.36 -3.42 -4.74
N ARG A 5 -2.99 -3.17 -5.99
CA ARG A 5 -1.80 -3.74 -6.61
C ARG A 5 -0.71 -2.70 -6.72
N VAL A 6 0.52 -3.07 -6.41
CA VAL A 6 1.69 -2.22 -6.65
C VAL A 6 1.99 -2.23 -8.14
N VAL A 7 2.01 -1.05 -8.74
CA VAL A 7 2.20 -0.87 -10.19
C VAL A 7 3.54 -0.20 -10.53
N GLY A 8 4.28 0.28 -9.54
CA GLY A 8 5.59 0.89 -9.77
C GLY A 8 6.22 1.47 -8.51
N ASN A 9 7.36 2.11 -8.70
CA ASN A 9 8.16 2.74 -7.64
C ASN A 9 8.29 4.25 -7.92
N VAL A 10 8.39 5.03 -6.85
CA VAL A 10 8.76 6.45 -6.91
C VAL A 10 10.08 6.65 -6.17
N TRP A 11 10.95 7.47 -6.74
CA TRP A 11 12.18 7.91 -6.08
C TRP A 11 12.19 9.43 -5.94
N ALA A 12 12.58 9.91 -4.77
CA ALA A 12 12.80 11.32 -4.50
C ALA A 12 14.09 11.49 -3.69
N THR A 13 15.05 12.23 -4.26
CA THR A 13 16.34 12.54 -3.60
C THR A 13 16.18 13.59 -2.51
N ARG A 14 15.20 14.49 -2.64
CA ARG A 14 14.81 15.46 -1.61
C ARG A 14 13.38 15.19 -1.18
N LYS A 15 13.18 14.83 0.09
CA LYS A 15 11.87 14.47 0.68
C LYS A 15 11.87 14.76 2.18
N HIS A 16 10.70 14.70 2.79
CA HIS A 16 10.57 14.91 4.23
C HIS A 16 11.38 13.83 5.00
N PRO A 17 12.08 14.17 6.10
CA PRO A 17 12.89 13.20 6.86
C PRO A 17 12.11 11.95 7.31
N GLY A 18 10.83 12.11 7.66
CA GLY A 18 9.94 10.98 8.00
C GLY A 18 9.69 9.96 6.87
N LEU A 19 10.10 10.26 5.63
CA LEU A 19 10.05 9.36 4.47
C LEU A 19 11.42 8.73 4.14
N GLU A 20 12.47 9.08 4.88
CA GLU A 20 13.79 8.48 4.67
C GLU A 20 13.79 7.00 5.05
N GLY A 21 14.47 6.20 4.22
CA GLY A 21 14.54 4.74 4.38
C GLY A 21 13.26 3.98 4.01
N ALA A 22 12.14 4.65 3.72
CA ALA A 22 10.92 3.99 3.25
C ALA A 22 10.89 3.87 1.72
N LYS A 23 10.27 2.78 1.23
CA LYS A 23 9.91 2.63 -0.18
C LYS A 23 8.67 3.48 -0.47
N LEU A 24 8.72 4.22 -1.57
CA LEU A 24 7.57 4.96 -2.10
C LEU A 24 7.05 4.18 -3.31
N LEU A 25 5.83 3.67 -3.21
CA LEU A 25 5.25 2.74 -4.16
C LEU A 25 4.02 3.35 -4.81
N LEU A 26 3.90 3.23 -6.14
CA LEU A 26 2.67 3.52 -6.85
C LEU A 26 1.74 2.33 -6.71
N VAL A 27 0.54 2.57 -6.18
CA VAL A 27 -0.47 1.55 -5.96
C VAL A 27 -1.74 1.92 -6.68
N ARG A 28 -2.40 0.92 -7.27
CA ARG A 28 -3.72 1.08 -7.88
C ARG A 28 -4.72 0.24 -7.10
N PRO A 29 -5.77 0.84 -6.52
CA PRO A 29 -6.83 0.07 -5.89
C PRO A 29 -7.39 -0.96 -6.85
N MET A 30 -7.92 -2.05 -6.31
CA MET A 30 -8.51 -3.12 -7.12
C MET A 30 -9.74 -3.68 -6.42
N ASP A 31 -10.62 -4.23 -7.25
CA ASP A 31 -11.71 -5.04 -6.78
C ASP A 31 -11.18 -6.32 -6.13
N ALA A 32 -11.63 -6.60 -4.90
CA ALA A 32 -11.11 -7.71 -4.12
C ALA A 32 -11.52 -9.08 -4.66
N GLU A 33 -12.68 -9.16 -5.35
CA GLU A 33 -13.21 -10.39 -5.95
C GLU A 33 -12.67 -10.62 -7.37
N SER A 34 -12.85 -9.65 -8.26
CA SER A 34 -12.50 -9.81 -9.68
C SER A 34 -11.03 -9.53 -9.99
N GLY A 35 -10.28 -8.96 -9.04
CA GLY A 35 -8.89 -8.55 -9.22
C GLY A 35 -8.72 -7.38 -10.21
N LYS A 36 -9.81 -6.80 -10.71
CA LYS A 36 -9.77 -5.74 -11.71
C LYS A 36 -9.33 -4.43 -11.07
N PRO A 37 -8.44 -3.66 -11.73
CA PRO A 37 -8.03 -2.36 -11.22
C PRO A 37 -9.22 -1.40 -11.15
N GLN A 38 -9.27 -0.61 -10.08
CA GLN A 38 -10.27 0.41 -9.82
C GLN A 38 -9.62 1.72 -9.37
N GLY A 39 -10.28 2.84 -9.68
CA GLY A 39 -9.82 4.15 -9.26
C GLY A 39 -8.46 4.57 -9.82
N GLU A 40 -7.92 5.62 -9.21
CA GLU A 40 -6.68 6.28 -9.62
C GLU A 40 -5.44 5.67 -8.94
N ILE A 41 -4.29 5.85 -9.59
CA ILE A 41 -3.00 5.48 -9.01
C ILE A 41 -2.66 6.49 -7.91
N SER A 42 -2.30 5.98 -6.74
CA SER A 42 -1.87 6.77 -5.59
C SER A 42 -0.48 6.34 -5.12
N MET A 43 0.25 7.21 -4.44
CA MET A 43 1.51 6.85 -3.78
C MET A 43 1.23 6.33 -2.38
N ALA A 44 1.72 5.14 -2.06
CA ALA A 44 1.73 4.57 -0.71
C ALA A 44 3.17 4.43 -0.21
N VAL A 45 3.34 4.52 1.11
CA VAL A 45 4.62 4.30 1.78
C VAL A 45 4.68 2.87 2.32
N ASP A 46 5.78 2.17 2.04
CA ASP A 46 6.12 0.90 2.66
C ASP A 46 7.46 1.02 3.40
N ARG A 47 7.41 0.80 4.72
CA ARG A 47 8.61 0.87 5.57
C ARG A 47 9.13 -0.50 5.99
N SER A 48 8.29 -1.53 5.98
CA SER A 48 8.56 -2.76 6.74
C SER A 48 8.14 -4.05 6.04
N PHE A 49 7.25 -4.00 5.04
CA PHE A 49 6.69 -5.20 4.43
C PHE A 49 7.48 -5.65 3.21
N GLY A 50 8.26 -4.75 2.61
CA GLY A 50 9.16 -5.09 1.52
C GLY A 50 8.47 -5.26 0.18
N ALA A 51 7.26 -4.75 0.02
CA ALA A 51 6.47 -4.87 -1.20
C ALA A 51 7.20 -4.32 -2.44
N GLY A 52 6.81 -4.83 -3.61
CA GLY A 52 7.33 -4.46 -4.92
C GLY A 52 6.27 -4.54 -6.02
N PRO A 53 6.59 -4.03 -7.22
CA PRO A 53 5.67 -4.07 -8.35
C PRO A 53 5.16 -5.49 -8.65
N GLY A 54 3.85 -5.64 -8.76
CA GLY A 54 3.19 -6.93 -8.92
C GLY A 54 2.52 -7.44 -7.65
N ASP A 55 2.97 -7.01 -6.46
CA ASP A 55 2.38 -7.46 -5.21
C ASP A 55 0.98 -6.90 -5.02
N THR A 56 0.10 -7.73 -4.47
CA THR A 56 -1.19 -7.28 -3.94
C THR A 56 -1.00 -6.90 -2.47
N VAL A 57 -1.44 -5.70 -2.10
CA VAL A 57 -1.17 -5.08 -0.79
C VAL A 57 -2.45 -4.57 -0.14
N LEU A 58 -2.43 -4.53 1.19
CA LEU A 58 -3.45 -3.89 2.02
C LEU A 58 -3.03 -2.46 2.34
N LEU A 59 -3.87 -1.50 1.96
CA LEU A 59 -3.66 -0.08 2.20
C LEU A 59 -4.45 0.42 3.40
N MET A 60 -3.80 1.21 4.25
CA MET A 60 -4.46 2.10 5.22
C MET A 60 -4.45 3.52 4.68
N ASP A 61 -5.64 4.09 4.49
CA ASP A 61 -5.90 5.43 3.96
C ASP A 61 -6.44 6.33 5.09
N GLU A 62 -5.62 6.52 6.12
CA GLU A 62 -5.95 7.30 7.30
C GLU A 62 -4.66 7.84 7.94
N GLY A 63 -4.56 9.16 8.10
CA GLY A 63 -3.31 9.81 8.53
C GLY A 63 -2.88 9.49 9.98
N SER A 64 -3.81 9.31 10.92
CA SER A 64 -3.51 8.92 12.31
C SER A 64 -2.89 7.53 12.37
N SER A 65 -3.59 6.55 11.79
CA SER A 65 -3.19 5.14 11.72
C SER A 65 -1.92 4.96 10.90
N ALA A 66 -1.77 5.69 9.78
CA ALA A 66 -0.55 5.69 8.98
C ALA A 66 0.70 6.10 9.79
N ARG A 67 0.59 7.16 10.59
CA ARG A 67 1.68 7.63 11.46
C ARG A 67 2.04 6.61 12.56
N GLN A 68 1.05 5.91 13.10
CA GLN A 68 1.29 4.83 14.08
C GLN A 68 2.05 3.66 13.45
N ILE A 69 1.66 3.24 12.24
CA ILE A 69 2.32 2.17 11.50
C ILE A 69 3.76 2.54 11.14
N LEU A 70 3.97 3.81 10.75
CA LEU A 70 5.31 4.33 10.47
C LEU A 70 6.14 4.62 11.73
N LYS A 71 5.53 4.54 12.92
CA LYS A 71 6.11 4.91 14.22
C LYS A 71 6.69 6.33 14.23
N ASP A 72 6.06 7.24 13.50
CA ASP A 72 6.48 8.63 13.36
C ASP A 72 5.25 9.56 13.39
N PRO A 73 4.98 10.25 14.51
CA PRO A 73 3.83 11.15 14.66
C PRO A 73 3.92 12.44 13.83
N ALA A 74 5.07 12.75 13.25
CA ALA A 74 5.25 13.89 12.35
C ALA A 74 5.27 13.48 10.87
N ALA A 75 5.23 12.18 10.55
CA ALA A 75 5.28 11.72 9.17
C ALA A 75 4.08 12.26 8.36
N PRO A 76 4.34 12.93 7.22
CA PRO A 76 3.29 13.50 6.37
C PRO A 76 2.69 12.41 5.47
N VAL A 77 2.18 11.34 6.08
CA VAL A 77 1.71 10.16 5.35
C VAL A 77 0.25 9.89 5.66
N ARG A 78 -0.52 9.70 4.60
CA ARG A 78 -1.92 9.31 4.65
C ARG A 78 -2.14 7.86 4.20
N LEU A 79 -1.41 7.43 3.17
CA LEU A 79 -1.53 6.12 2.56
C LEU A 79 -0.29 5.28 2.85
N VAL A 80 -0.46 4.19 3.59
CA VAL A 80 0.61 3.24 3.92
C VAL A 80 0.21 1.82 3.55
N ILE A 81 1.22 1.02 3.19
CA ILE A 81 1.07 -0.43 3.08
C ILE A 81 1.17 -1.04 4.47
N CYS A 82 0.18 -1.87 4.82
CA CYS A 82 0.05 -2.52 6.12
C CYS A 82 0.28 -4.04 6.05
N GLY A 83 0.46 -4.57 4.85
CA GLY A 83 0.65 -5.98 4.60
C GLY A 83 0.59 -6.32 3.12
N ILE A 84 1.12 -7.49 2.80
CA ILE A 84 1.01 -8.15 1.50
C ILE A 84 -0.15 -9.15 1.61
N VAL A 85 -0.96 -9.24 0.56
CA VAL A 85 -2.19 -10.04 0.53
C VAL A 85 -1.93 -11.32 -0.25
N ASP A 86 -1.97 -12.47 0.43
CA ASP A 86 -1.84 -13.79 -0.21
C ASP A 86 -3.14 -14.24 -0.89
N SER A 87 -4.29 -13.97 -0.27
CA SER A 87 -5.60 -14.34 -0.77
C SER A 87 -6.72 -13.50 -0.18
N VAL A 88 -7.83 -13.40 -0.93
CA VAL A 88 -9.10 -12.83 -0.47
C VAL A 88 -10.20 -13.87 -0.62
N THR A 89 -10.95 -14.09 0.46
CA THR A 89 -12.13 -14.95 0.47
C THR A 89 -13.39 -14.09 0.58
N LEU A 90 -14.30 -14.21 -0.38
CA LEU A 90 -15.55 -13.44 -0.43
C LEU A 90 -16.71 -14.38 -0.77
N GLN A 91 -17.71 -14.46 0.13
CA GLN A 91 -18.86 -15.36 -0.02
C GLN A 91 -18.48 -16.83 -0.32
N GLY A 92 -17.39 -17.33 0.29
CA GLY A 92 -16.91 -18.70 0.09
C GLY A 92 -16.13 -18.93 -1.21
N ARG A 93 -15.82 -17.87 -1.97
CA ARG A 93 -14.93 -17.93 -3.14
C ARG A 93 -13.57 -17.38 -2.77
N ASP A 94 -12.51 -18.09 -3.15
CA ASP A 94 -11.13 -17.70 -2.90
C ASP A 94 -10.47 -17.14 -4.16
N ALA A 95 -9.96 -15.92 -4.08
CA ALA A 95 -9.02 -15.35 -5.03
C ALA A 95 -7.62 -15.36 -4.40
N LYS A 96 -6.64 -15.98 -5.05
CA LYS A 96 -5.25 -16.04 -4.56
C LYS A 96 -4.35 -15.17 -5.43
N TYR A 97 -3.35 -14.52 -4.80
CA TYR A 97 -2.55 -13.45 -5.40
C TYR A 97 -1.03 -13.67 -5.29
N HIS A 98 -0.58 -14.92 -5.10
CA HIS A 98 0.84 -15.31 -5.05
C HIS A 98 1.62 -15.00 -6.32
#